data_AF-D8TR79-F1
#
_entry.id   AF-D8TR79-F1
#
_cell.length_a   1.000
_cell.length_b   1.000
_cell.length_c   1.000
_cell.angle_alpha   90.00
_cell.angle_beta   90.00
_cell.angle_gamma   90.00
#
_symmetry.space_group_name_H-M   'P 1'
#
loop_
_entity.id
_entity.type
_entity.pdbx_description
1 polymer ?
#
loop_
_entity_poly.entity_id
_entity_poly.type
_entity_poly.pdbx_seq_one_letter_code
_entity_poly.pdbx_strand_id
1 'polypeptide(L)'
;MEDILGSARAALQPFIQVTNLTDLYNAYKTIPTQYTLIGHCLCLAALAPEFKHRFLVHFWMTFLAGFGGGVVTSILIMDPMKAPISIFANNALGLTWLICWWLMTYSPFDVVSRLHSLPPIKTVTKLCVTFMRANLIINRVDLAVALFPGVIAAPLILGTLAGSGGKLLVDAIRHHWGGLSGPTEASVPTFVWRSAALAAGGYWAACKYTGLLTSQEAAAVVITVLLVHSLLSDLFGPDFTDFTYPVAKVAHALSLVPMPTATATPKAAKKAASQQQPNKPTKSQPESITANGTQKAVQPPQQNGSASALQPKAGASGAAAARNAASGKNVAVKADSSSAKNGKKQENKKTK
;
A
#
# COMPACT_ATOMS: atom_id res chain seq x y z
N MET A 1 -17.55 31.57 -8.90
CA MET A 1 -16.16 31.10 -9.24
C MET A 1 -15.18 31.67 -8.23
N GLU A 2 -15.32 32.94 -7.87
CA GLU A 2 -14.52 33.63 -6.86
C GLU A 2 -14.53 32.92 -5.49
N ASP A 3 -15.65 32.33 -5.06
CA ASP A 3 -15.74 31.55 -3.81
C ASP A 3 -14.79 30.35 -3.78
N ILE A 4 -14.57 29.71 -4.94
CA ILE A 4 -13.66 28.56 -5.07
C ILE A 4 -12.21 29.04 -4.95
N LEU A 5 -11.88 30.19 -5.55
CA LEU A 5 -10.57 30.83 -5.43
C LEU A 5 -10.32 31.35 -4.00
N GLY A 6 -11.33 31.91 -3.34
CA GLY A 6 -11.28 32.34 -1.94
C GLY A 6 -11.06 31.16 -0.99
N SER A 7 -11.83 30.08 -1.16
CA SER A 7 -11.69 28.85 -0.38
C SER A 7 -10.32 28.18 -0.59
N ALA A 8 -9.86 28.06 -1.85
CA ALA A 8 -8.53 27.55 -2.16
C ALA A 8 -7.41 28.43 -1.56
N ARG A 9 -7.55 29.76 -1.61
CA ARG A 9 -6.59 30.69 -1.01
C ARG A 9 -6.56 30.59 0.52
N ALA A 10 -7.72 30.42 1.16
CA ALA A 10 -7.81 30.19 2.60
C ALA A 10 -7.16 28.86 3.01
N ALA A 11 -7.38 27.78 2.24
CA ALA A 11 -6.73 26.49 2.46
C ALA A 11 -5.20 26.54 2.25
N LEU A 12 -4.70 27.45 1.40
CA LEU A 12 -3.28 27.63 1.13
C LEU A 12 -2.56 28.60 2.08
N GLN A 13 -3.26 29.51 2.77
CA GLN A 13 -2.63 30.47 3.70
C GLN A 13 -1.71 29.82 4.76
N PRO A 14 -2.07 28.69 5.40
CA PRO A 14 -1.18 28.01 6.35
C PRO A 14 0.17 27.58 5.75
N PHE A 15 0.23 27.30 4.45
CA PHE A 15 1.46 26.92 3.75
C PHE A 15 2.27 28.13 3.27
N ILE A 16 1.62 29.28 3.06
CA ILE A 16 2.26 30.54 2.65
C ILE A 16 2.94 31.24 3.85
N GLN A 17 2.44 31.01 5.07
CA GLN A 17 2.95 31.63 6.31
C GLN A 17 3.94 30.74 7.09
N VAL A 18 4.47 29.68 6.49
CA VAL A 18 5.45 28.78 7.14
C VAL A 18 6.76 29.53 7.38
N THR A 19 7.07 29.81 8.65
CA THR A 19 8.36 30.38 9.06
C THR A 19 9.30 29.34 9.67
N ASN A 20 8.75 28.31 10.31
CA ASN A 20 9.47 27.24 11.00
C ASN A 20 8.94 25.84 10.63
N LEU A 21 9.73 24.80 10.89
CA LEU A 21 9.31 23.40 10.69
C LEU A 21 8.08 23.01 11.53
N THR A 22 7.92 23.62 12.71
CA THR A 22 6.71 23.46 13.54
C THR A 22 5.46 24.05 12.87
N ASP A 23 5.58 25.19 12.18
CA ASP A 23 4.47 25.78 11.40
C ASP A 23 4.06 24.86 10.25
N LEU A 24 5.05 24.28 9.56
CA LEU A 24 4.84 23.32 8.47
C LEU A 24 4.13 22.05 8.95
N TYR A 25 4.47 21.53 10.14
CA TYR A 25 3.76 20.42 10.75
C TYR A 25 2.30 20.77 11.09
N ASN A 26 2.07 21.98 11.60
CA ASN A 26 0.72 22.45 11.91
C ASN A 26 -0.10 22.71 10.63
N ALA A 27 0.52 23.18 9.54
CA ALA A 27 -0.11 23.25 8.23
C ALA A 27 -0.47 21.85 7.67
N TYR A 28 0.39 20.84 7.85
CA TYR A 28 0.03 19.47 7.50
C TYR A 28 -1.14 18.91 8.34
N LYS A 29 -1.33 19.36 9.58
CA LYS A 29 -2.50 19.00 10.42
C LYS A 29 -3.81 19.65 10.00
N THR A 30 -3.82 20.75 9.24
CA THR A 30 -5.08 21.35 8.77
C THR A 30 -5.73 20.55 7.63
N ILE A 31 -4.96 19.71 6.94
CA ILE A 31 -5.44 18.86 5.83
C ILE A 31 -6.45 17.83 6.38
N PRO A 32 -7.74 17.88 5.99
CA PRO A 32 -8.73 16.97 6.56
C PRO A 32 -8.51 15.53 6.11
N THR A 33 -8.27 14.63 7.06
CA THR A 33 -7.90 13.22 6.84
C THR A 33 -8.86 12.48 5.88
N GLN A 34 -10.14 12.86 5.83
CA GLN A 34 -11.14 12.26 4.94
C GLN A 34 -10.83 12.52 3.45
N TYR A 35 -10.37 13.71 3.08
CA TYR A 35 -10.01 14.00 1.68
C TYR A 35 -8.74 13.27 1.27
N THR A 36 -7.75 13.22 2.17
CA THR A 36 -6.53 12.43 1.98
C THR A 36 -6.85 10.93 1.84
N LEU A 37 -7.76 10.39 2.66
CA LEU A 37 -8.23 9.01 2.59
C LEU A 37 -8.89 8.71 1.24
N ILE A 38 -9.80 9.56 0.77
CA ILE A 38 -10.46 9.40 -0.54
C ILE A 38 -9.41 9.40 -1.66
N GLY A 39 -8.47 10.35 -1.64
CA GLY A 39 -7.39 10.43 -2.63
C GLY A 39 -6.47 9.19 -2.62
N HIS A 40 -6.13 8.69 -1.43
CA HIS A 40 -5.38 7.45 -1.22
C HIS A 40 -6.14 6.25 -1.81
N CYS A 41 -7.39 6.03 -1.40
CA CYS A 41 -8.22 4.92 -1.87
C CYS A 41 -8.41 4.92 -3.40
N LEU A 42 -8.66 6.08 -4.01
CA LEU A 42 -8.78 6.20 -5.48
C LEU A 42 -7.47 5.86 -6.19
N CYS A 43 -6.32 6.31 -5.70
CA CYS A 43 -5.01 5.96 -6.28
C CYS A 43 -4.72 4.45 -6.20
N LEU A 44 -5.17 3.80 -5.13
CA LEU A 44 -4.91 2.38 -4.87
C LEU A 44 -5.83 1.45 -5.67
N ALA A 45 -7.09 1.83 -5.87
CA ALA A 45 -8.01 1.10 -6.73
C ALA A 45 -7.63 1.16 -8.22
N ALA A 46 -6.72 2.07 -8.61
CA ALA A 46 -6.08 2.06 -9.94
C ALA A 46 -5.05 0.92 -10.12
N LEU A 47 -4.57 0.31 -9.02
CA LEU A 47 -3.52 -0.69 -9.04
C LEU A 47 -4.06 -2.09 -9.39
N ALA A 48 -3.14 -3.01 -9.68
CA ALA A 48 -3.44 -4.41 -9.95
C ALA A 48 -4.54 -4.66 -11.02
N PRO A 49 -4.51 -3.98 -12.19
CA PRO A 49 -5.53 -4.11 -13.23
C PRO A 49 -5.63 -5.54 -13.77
N GLU A 50 -4.55 -6.32 -13.72
CA GLU A 50 -4.49 -7.72 -14.15
C GLU A 50 -5.48 -8.64 -13.40
N PHE A 51 -5.90 -8.25 -12.19
CA PHE A 51 -6.87 -9.01 -11.40
C PHE A 51 -8.33 -8.54 -11.56
N LYS A 52 -8.64 -7.48 -12.33
CA LYS A 52 -10.01 -6.90 -12.41
C LYS A 52 -11.12 -7.92 -12.70
N HIS A 53 -10.83 -8.95 -13.51
CA HIS A 53 -11.78 -10.04 -13.80
C HIS A 53 -12.11 -10.94 -12.59
N ARG A 54 -11.31 -10.90 -11.53
CA ARG A 54 -11.48 -11.65 -10.27
C ARG A 54 -11.78 -10.67 -9.14
N PHE A 55 -12.99 -10.11 -9.12
CA PHE A 55 -13.38 -8.98 -8.25
C PHE A 55 -12.88 -9.09 -6.79
N LEU A 56 -13.06 -10.25 -6.14
CA LEU A 56 -12.66 -10.46 -4.75
C LEU A 56 -11.14 -10.45 -4.54
N VAL A 57 -10.38 -11.01 -5.50
CA VAL A 57 -8.91 -10.96 -5.48
C VAL A 57 -8.45 -9.52 -5.69
N HIS A 58 -9.01 -8.82 -6.67
CA HIS A 58 -8.69 -7.42 -6.95
C HIS A 58 -9.02 -6.48 -5.78
N PHE A 59 -10.14 -6.68 -5.09
CA PHE A 59 -10.51 -5.97 -3.86
C PHE A 59 -9.44 -6.13 -2.77
N TRP A 60 -9.11 -7.38 -2.40
CA TRP A 60 -8.11 -7.63 -1.34
C TRP A 60 -6.70 -7.23 -1.76
N MET A 61 -6.32 -7.40 -3.02
CA MET A 61 -5.02 -6.99 -3.55
C MET A 61 -4.82 -5.46 -3.48
N THR A 62 -5.81 -4.69 -3.92
CA THR A 62 -5.73 -3.22 -3.90
C THR A 62 -5.90 -2.65 -2.49
N PHE A 63 -6.71 -3.29 -1.63
CA PHE A 63 -6.78 -2.98 -0.20
C PHE A 63 -5.44 -3.20 0.50
N LEU A 64 -4.82 -4.38 0.33
CA LEU A 64 -3.53 -4.70 0.95
C LEU A 64 -2.38 -3.86 0.38
N ALA A 65 -2.44 -3.43 -0.90
CA ALA A 65 -1.48 -2.47 -1.46
C ALA A 65 -1.40 -1.16 -0.65
N GLY A 66 -2.55 -0.67 -0.18
CA GLY A 66 -2.66 0.59 0.56
C GLY A 66 -2.50 0.44 2.06
N PHE A 67 -3.33 -0.41 2.66
CA PHE A 67 -3.44 -0.57 4.10
C PHE A 67 -2.52 -1.65 4.67
N GLY A 68 -1.85 -2.44 3.82
CA GLY A 68 -1.01 -3.57 4.24
C GLY A 68 0.15 -3.18 5.18
N GLY A 69 0.71 -1.98 5.06
CA GLY A 69 1.69 -1.48 6.03
C GLY A 69 1.09 -1.32 7.44
N GLY A 70 -0.17 -0.91 7.52
CA GLY A 70 -0.94 -0.85 8.77
C GLY A 70 -1.28 -2.25 9.28
N VAL A 71 -1.74 -3.14 8.40
CA VAL A 71 -2.07 -4.55 8.72
C VAL A 71 -0.87 -5.31 9.28
N VAL A 72 0.27 -5.31 8.57
CA VAL A 72 1.50 -6.02 8.99
C VAL A 72 1.98 -5.52 10.36
N THR A 73 2.02 -4.20 10.56
CA THR A 73 2.46 -3.63 11.84
C THR A 73 1.47 -3.87 12.97
N SER A 74 0.16 -3.90 12.70
CA SER A 74 -0.85 -4.30 13.67
C SER A 74 -0.69 -5.77 14.11
N ILE A 75 -0.46 -6.68 13.16
CA ILE A 75 -0.25 -8.11 13.44
C ILE A 75 1.01 -8.32 14.28
N LEU A 76 2.11 -7.61 13.98
CA LEU A 76 3.37 -7.71 14.74
C LEU A 76 3.31 -7.08 16.14
N ILE A 77 2.45 -6.08 16.35
CA ILE A 77 2.25 -5.45 17.66
C ILE A 77 1.35 -6.31 18.57
N MET A 78 0.49 -7.16 18.00
CA MET A 78 -0.44 -8.09 18.68
C MET A 78 -1.46 -7.45 19.66
N ASP A 79 -1.37 -6.15 19.93
CA ASP A 79 -2.30 -5.39 20.76
C ASP A 79 -3.38 -4.70 19.89
N PRO A 80 -4.65 -5.18 19.90
CA PRO A 80 -5.72 -4.61 19.09
C PRO A 80 -6.22 -3.26 19.59
N MET A 81 -5.94 -2.87 20.84
CA MET A 81 -6.33 -1.57 21.40
C MET A 81 -5.37 -0.47 20.97
N LYS A 82 -4.06 -0.77 20.94
CA LYS A 82 -3.00 0.18 20.55
C LYS A 82 -2.71 0.19 19.05
N ALA A 83 -2.93 -0.95 18.37
CA ALA A 83 -2.74 -1.09 16.94
C ALA A 83 -3.91 -1.82 16.25
N PRO A 84 -5.14 -1.27 16.27
CA PRO A 84 -6.27 -1.88 15.58
C PRO A 84 -6.02 -1.95 14.06
N ILE A 85 -6.44 -3.06 13.45
CA ILE A 85 -6.32 -3.27 12.00
C ILE A 85 -7.31 -2.33 11.28
N SER A 86 -6.84 -1.57 10.28
CA SER A 86 -7.56 -0.41 9.72
C SER A 86 -9.00 -0.67 9.27
N ILE A 87 -9.31 -1.86 8.75
CA ILE A 87 -10.67 -2.22 8.29
C ILE A 87 -11.65 -2.51 9.45
N PHE A 88 -11.14 -2.94 10.61
CA PHE A 88 -11.93 -3.19 11.82
C PHE A 88 -11.89 -2.01 12.80
N ALA A 89 -10.93 -1.10 12.64
CA ALA A 89 -10.74 0.09 13.48
C ALA A 89 -11.85 1.13 13.33
N ASN A 90 -12.40 1.29 12.12
CA ASN A 90 -13.39 2.32 11.82
C ASN A 90 -14.23 1.97 10.59
N ASN A 91 -15.55 1.88 10.77
CA ASN A 91 -16.51 1.59 9.68
C ASN A 91 -16.41 2.60 8.52
N ALA A 92 -16.06 3.87 8.79
CA ALA A 92 -15.86 4.87 7.74
C ALA A 92 -14.67 4.53 6.83
N LEU A 93 -13.56 3.98 7.37
CA LEU A 93 -12.43 3.53 6.54
C LEU A 93 -12.86 2.42 5.58
N GLY A 94 -13.60 1.43 6.08
CA GLY A 94 -14.11 0.32 5.27
C GLY A 94 -15.12 0.77 4.20
N LEU A 95 -16.04 1.67 4.54
CA LEU A 95 -17.03 2.22 3.61
C LEU A 95 -16.39 3.11 2.55
N THR A 96 -15.51 4.05 2.92
CA THR A 96 -14.80 4.90 1.97
C THR A 96 -13.92 4.07 1.03
N TRP A 97 -13.23 3.04 1.54
CA TRP A 97 -12.50 2.09 0.69
C TRP A 97 -13.42 1.39 -0.31
N LEU A 98 -14.49 0.75 0.16
CA LEU A 98 -15.43 0.01 -0.69
C LEU A 98 -16.05 0.88 -1.79
N ILE A 99 -16.46 2.11 -1.44
CA ILE A 99 -17.07 3.07 -2.37
C ILE A 99 -16.04 3.54 -3.41
N CYS A 100 -14.84 3.95 -2.99
CA CYS A 100 -13.78 4.37 -3.92
C CYS A 100 -13.35 3.23 -4.85
N TRP A 101 -13.21 2.01 -4.34
CA TRP A 101 -12.87 0.83 -5.13
C TRP A 101 -13.94 0.48 -6.16
N TRP A 102 -15.22 0.47 -5.74
CA TRP A 102 -16.33 0.18 -6.64
C TRP A 102 -16.46 1.26 -7.73
N LEU A 103 -16.38 2.54 -7.37
CA LEU A 103 -16.37 3.65 -8.32
C LEU A 103 -15.23 3.54 -9.34
N MET A 104 -14.02 3.17 -8.90
CA MET A 104 -12.86 3.07 -9.78
C MET A 104 -12.90 1.86 -10.73
N THR A 105 -13.55 0.78 -10.31
CA THR A 105 -13.51 -0.53 -11.02
C THR A 105 -14.78 -0.82 -11.82
N TYR A 106 -15.93 -0.28 -11.38
CA TYR A 106 -17.26 -0.61 -11.90
C TYR A 106 -18.17 0.61 -12.11
N SER A 107 -17.65 1.85 -12.10
CA SER A 107 -18.49 3.01 -12.46
C SER A 107 -18.99 2.90 -13.91
N PRO A 108 -20.26 3.25 -14.18
CA PRO A 108 -20.78 3.23 -15.54
C PRO A 108 -19.97 4.17 -16.43
N PHE A 109 -19.66 3.71 -17.65
CA PHE A 109 -18.84 4.40 -18.65
C PHE A 109 -17.38 4.71 -18.24
N ASP A 110 -16.85 4.07 -17.18
CA ASP A 110 -15.51 4.28 -16.61
C ASP A 110 -15.21 5.74 -16.19
N VAL A 111 -16.23 6.56 -15.93
CA VAL A 111 -16.07 8.02 -15.72
C VAL A 111 -15.01 8.35 -14.68
N VAL A 112 -14.98 7.61 -13.56
CA VAL A 112 -14.02 7.84 -12.47
C VAL A 112 -12.60 7.42 -12.86
N SER A 113 -12.44 6.29 -13.58
CA SER A 113 -11.13 5.85 -14.06
C SER A 113 -10.59 6.76 -15.16
N ARG A 114 -11.45 7.33 -16.02
CA ARG A 114 -11.08 8.33 -17.03
C ARG A 114 -10.67 9.65 -16.36
N LEU A 115 -11.43 10.12 -15.38
CA LEU A 115 -11.11 11.33 -14.62
C LEU A 115 -9.79 11.17 -13.84
N HIS A 116 -9.55 10.01 -13.20
CA HIS A 116 -8.29 9.72 -12.51
C HIS A 116 -7.08 9.63 -13.46
N SER A 117 -7.29 9.21 -14.71
CA SER A 117 -6.21 9.13 -15.71
C SER A 117 -5.63 10.50 -16.10
N LEU A 118 -6.33 11.61 -15.79
CA LEU A 118 -5.82 12.97 -15.99
C LEU A 118 -4.59 13.20 -15.09
N PRO A 119 -3.44 13.61 -15.65
CA PRO A 119 -2.19 13.82 -14.88
C PRO A 119 -2.35 14.58 -13.55
N PRO A 120 -2.99 15.76 -13.45
CA PRO A 120 -3.07 16.48 -12.18
C PRO A 120 -3.83 15.71 -11.09
N ILE A 121 -4.87 14.95 -11.44
CA ILE A 121 -5.66 14.15 -10.49
C ILE A 121 -4.86 12.93 -10.05
N LYS A 122 -4.13 12.30 -10.98
CA LYS A 122 -3.17 11.23 -10.67
C LYS A 122 -2.07 11.71 -9.73
N THR A 123 -1.47 12.89 -9.97
CA THR A 123 -0.45 13.48 -9.10
C THR A 123 -1.02 13.76 -7.70
N VAL A 124 -2.15 14.46 -7.57
CA VAL A 124 -2.77 14.78 -6.27
C VAL A 124 -3.07 13.50 -5.47
N THR A 125 -3.68 12.49 -6.10
CA THR A 125 -4.01 11.23 -5.42
C THR A 125 -2.76 10.43 -5.00
N LYS A 126 -1.68 10.46 -5.81
CA LYS A 126 -0.35 9.91 -5.45
C LYS A 126 0.29 10.65 -4.26
N LEU A 127 0.09 11.97 -4.13
CA LEU A 127 0.51 12.73 -2.95
C LEU A 127 -0.28 12.33 -1.71
N CYS A 128 -1.60 12.11 -1.82
CA CYS A 128 -2.41 11.59 -0.71
C CYS A 128 -1.89 10.21 -0.22
N VAL A 129 -1.54 9.31 -1.14
CA VAL A 129 -0.90 8.02 -0.77
C VAL A 129 0.41 8.25 -0.02
N THR A 130 1.25 9.15 -0.52
CA THR A 130 2.56 9.44 0.07
C THR A 130 2.46 10.09 1.45
N PHE A 131 1.50 11.01 1.64
CA PHE A 131 1.20 11.65 2.91
C PHE A 131 0.71 10.65 3.96
N MET A 132 -0.25 9.78 3.61
CA MET A 132 -0.73 8.74 4.53
C MET A 132 0.38 7.75 4.89
N ARG A 133 1.21 7.35 3.91
CA ARG A 133 2.39 6.51 4.13
C ARG A 133 3.39 7.15 5.10
N ALA A 134 3.71 8.44 4.93
CA ALA A 134 4.61 9.15 5.82
C ALA A 134 4.08 9.23 7.27
N ASN A 135 2.81 9.63 7.44
CA ASN A 135 2.15 9.68 8.74
C ASN A 135 2.09 8.29 9.41
N LEU A 136 1.85 7.22 8.63
CA LEU A 136 1.81 5.86 9.15
C LEU A 136 3.20 5.38 9.65
N ILE A 137 4.29 5.72 8.95
CA ILE A 137 5.67 5.44 9.40
C ILE A 137 5.92 6.14 10.74
N ILE A 138 5.66 7.44 10.82
CA ILE A 138 5.85 8.27 12.03
C ILE A 138 5.08 7.70 13.22
N ASN A 139 3.76 7.48 13.05
CA ASN A 139 2.89 6.95 14.09
C ASN A 139 3.31 5.55 14.58
N ARG A 140 3.87 4.69 13.70
CA ARG A 140 4.38 3.37 14.11
C ARG A 140 5.75 3.44 14.77
N VAL A 141 6.61 4.40 14.43
CA VAL A 141 7.87 4.65 15.17
C VAL A 141 7.58 5.12 16.59
N ASP A 142 6.72 6.14 16.77
CA ASP A 142 6.37 6.62 18.12
C ASP A 142 5.66 5.57 18.97
N LEU A 143 4.73 4.80 18.39
CA LEU A 143 4.09 3.68 19.06
C LEU A 143 5.10 2.58 19.47
N ALA A 144 6.06 2.26 18.60
CA ALA A 144 7.10 1.28 18.92
C ALA A 144 8.03 1.75 20.04
N VAL A 145 8.39 3.04 20.09
CA VAL A 145 9.18 3.63 21.19
C VAL A 145 8.40 3.61 22.51
N ALA A 146 7.08 3.83 22.48
CA ALA A 146 6.23 3.76 23.66
C ALA A 146 5.98 2.32 24.16
N LEU A 147 6.00 1.33 23.26
CA LEU A 147 5.83 -0.10 23.59
C LEU A 147 7.12 -0.78 24.05
N PHE A 148 8.25 -0.45 23.41
CA PHE A 148 9.53 -1.12 23.60
C PHE A 148 10.64 -0.09 23.91
N PRO A 149 10.55 0.64 25.04
CA PRO A 149 11.55 1.65 25.40
C PRO A 149 12.95 1.02 25.48
N GLY A 150 13.94 1.72 24.91
CA GLY A 150 15.33 1.25 24.80
C GLY A 150 15.62 0.28 23.64
N VAL A 151 14.62 -0.39 23.05
CA VAL A 151 14.84 -1.36 21.97
C VAL A 151 14.89 -0.66 20.61
N ILE A 152 16.09 -0.31 20.14
CA ILE A 152 16.31 0.42 18.87
C ILE A 152 15.72 -0.33 17.66
N ALA A 153 15.78 -1.66 17.65
CA ALA A 153 15.29 -2.47 16.52
C ALA A 153 13.77 -2.35 16.30
N ALA A 154 12.97 -2.17 17.36
CA ALA A 154 11.51 -2.13 17.28
C ALA A 154 10.96 -0.97 16.42
N PRO A 155 11.31 0.31 16.66
CA PRO A 155 10.87 1.42 15.80
C PRO A 155 11.43 1.34 14.39
N LEU A 156 12.67 0.87 14.19
CA LEU A 156 13.24 0.74 12.85
C LEU A 156 12.50 -0.31 12.02
N ILE A 157 12.23 -1.50 12.58
CA ILE A 157 11.51 -2.58 11.89
C ILE A 157 10.03 -2.20 11.68
N LEU A 158 9.33 -1.76 12.73
CA LEU A 158 7.91 -1.40 12.63
C LEU A 158 7.68 -0.16 11.75
N GLY A 159 8.56 0.84 11.81
CA GLY A 159 8.53 2.00 10.91
C GLY A 159 8.82 1.64 9.45
N THR A 160 9.78 0.74 9.19
CA THR A 160 10.04 0.24 7.82
C THR A 160 8.82 -0.50 7.28
N LEU A 161 8.28 -1.46 8.05
CA LEU A 161 7.13 -2.27 7.63
C LEU A 161 5.83 -1.44 7.52
N ALA A 162 5.68 -0.36 8.29
CA ALA A 162 4.62 0.61 8.11
C ALA A 162 4.65 1.26 6.72
N GLY A 163 5.86 1.54 6.20
CA GLY A 163 6.07 2.18 4.90
C GLY A 163 6.21 1.23 3.71
N SER A 164 6.46 -0.07 3.92
CA SER A 164 6.70 -1.06 2.85
C SER A 164 5.76 -2.27 2.85
N GLY A 165 5.07 -2.56 3.97
CA GLY A 165 4.30 -3.80 4.16
C GLY A 165 3.18 -4.02 3.14
N GLY A 166 2.62 -2.95 2.56
CA GLY A 166 1.64 -3.06 1.47
C GLY A 166 2.23 -3.67 0.20
N LYS A 167 3.45 -3.27 -0.19
CA LYS A 167 4.17 -3.87 -1.32
C LYS A 167 4.65 -5.29 -0.99
N LEU A 168 5.11 -5.54 0.24
CA LEU A 168 5.49 -6.88 0.70
C LEU A 168 4.33 -7.89 0.52
N LEU A 169 3.13 -7.57 1.02
CA LEU A 169 1.96 -8.45 0.90
C LEU A 169 1.50 -8.62 -0.56
N VAL A 170 1.46 -7.52 -1.33
CA VAL A 170 1.08 -7.56 -2.75
C VAL A 170 2.04 -8.42 -3.58
N ASP A 171 3.34 -8.28 -3.39
CA ASP A 171 4.34 -9.07 -4.12
C ASP A 171 4.27 -10.55 -3.72
N ALA A 172 4.06 -10.85 -2.43
CA ALA A 172 3.90 -12.23 -1.95
C ALA A 172 2.67 -12.92 -2.56
N ILE A 173 1.51 -12.25 -2.56
CA ILE A 173 0.27 -12.80 -3.15
C ILE A 173 0.40 -12.91 -4.68
N ARG A 174 0.97 -11.89 -5.36
CA ARG A 174 1.25 -11.96 -6.81
C ARG A 174 2.19 -13.10 -7.17
N HIS A 175 3.22 -13.35 -6.38
CA HIS A 175 4.16 -14.45 -6.60
C HIS A 175 3.43 -15.80 -6.50
N HIS A 176 2.62 -15.99 -5.45
CA HIS A 176 1.82 -17.21 -5.27
C HIS A 176 0.75 -17.42 -6.37
N TRP A 177 0.27 -16.33 -6.98
CA TRP A 177 -0.67 -16.36 -8.11
C TRP A 177 -0.01 -16.45 -9.50
N GLY A 178 1.33 -16.54 -9.58
CA GLY A 178 2.08 -16.51 -10.85
C GLY A 178 2.06 -15.16 -11.59
N GLY A 179 1.56 -14.10 -10.95
CA GLY A 179 1.39 -12.76 -11.52
C GLY A 179 2.57 -11.80 -11.25
N LEU A 180 3.62 -12.25 -10.55
CA LEU A 180 4.82 -11.44 -10.31
C LEU A 180 5.86 -11.65 -11.42
N SER A 181 6.16 -10.62 -12.19
CA SER A 181 7.07 -10.63 -13.34
C SER A 181 8.56 -10.39 -13.01
N GLY A 182 8.94 -10.49 -11.73
CA GLY A 182 10.29 -10.18 -11.25
C GLY A 182 10.51 -10.61 -9.78
N PRO A 183 11.61 -10.16 -9.14
CA PRO A 183 11.87 -10.46 -7.73
C PRO A 183 10.85 -9.77 -6.80
N THR A 184 10.66 -10.33 -5.61
CA THR A 184 9.85 -9.72 -4.54
C THR A 184 10.61 -8.59 -3.85
N GLU A 185 9.89 -7.63 -3.27
CA GLU A 185 10.45 -6.56 -2.41
C GLU A 185 11.35 -7.09 -1.27
N ALA A 186 11.09 -8.31 -0.78
CA ALA A 186 11.89 -8.96 0.26
C ALA A 186 13.25 -9.47 -0.25
N SER A 187 13.36 -9.83 -1.53
CA SER A 187 14.62 -10.27 -2.15
C SER A 187 15.40 -9.12 -2.78
N VAL A 188 14.71 -8.10 -3.31
CA VAL A 188 15.32 -6.91 -3.93
C VAL A 188 14.59 -5.67 -3.41
N PRO A 189 15.10 -4.99 -2.37
CA PRO A 189 14.42 -3.85 -1.76
C PRO A 189 14.41 -2.65 -2.73
N THR A 190 13.24 -2.34 -3.28
CA THR A 190 13.04 -1.18 -4.15
C THR A 190 13.02 0.13 -3.35
N PHE A 191 12.82 1.27 -4.03
CA PHE A 191 12.63 2.57 -3.38
C PHE A 191 11.59 2.52 -2.24
N VAL A 192 10.54 1.69 -2.32
CA VAL A 192 9.50 1.65 -1.29
C VAL A 192 10.06 1.11 0.04
N TRP A 193 10.79 -0.01 0.03
CA TRP A 193 11.53 -0.48 1.21
C TRP A 193 12.58 0.53 1.69
N ARG A 194 13.44 1.00 0.77
CA ARG A 194 14.57 1.88 1.12
C ARG A 194 14.12 3.21 1.73
N SER A 195 13.12 3.86 1.14
CA SER A 195 12.58 5.13 1.66
C SER A 195 11.82 4.96 2.97
N ALA A 196 11.18 3.80 3.21
CA ALA A 196 10.55 3.51 4.49
C ALA A 196 11.59 3.34 5.61
N ALA A 197 12.67 2.60 5.34
CA ALA A 197 13.77 2.41 6.29
C ALA A 197 14.49 3.72 6.62
N LEU A 198 14.78 4.56 5.61
CA LEU A 198 15.42 5.86 5.81
C LEU A 198 14.48 6.88 6.49
N ALA A 199 13.18 6.85 6.22
CA ALA A 199 12.21 7.68 6.93
C ALA A 199 12.09 7.27 8.41
N ALA A 200 11.97 5.97 8.71
CA ALA A 200 11.90 5.45 10.07
C ALA A 200 13.18 5.72 10.86
N GLY A 201 14.34 5.43 10.26
CA GLY A 201 15.66 5.67 10.85
C GLY A 201 15.96 7.16 11.05
N GLY A 202 15.68 8.00 10.06
CA GLY A 202 15.86 9.45 10.15
C GLY A 202 14.99 10.08 11.23
N TYR A 203 13.70 9.72 11.30
CA TYR A 203 12.78 10.20 12.33
C TYR A 203 13.21 9.77 13.74
N TRP A 204 13.52 8.48 13.92
CA TRP A 204 13.98 7.96 15.21
C TRP A 204 15.30 8.61 15.63
N ALA A 205 16.27 8.73 14.73
CA ALA A 205 17.57 9.32 15.04
C ALA A 205 17.44 10.80 15.43
N ALA A 206 16.71 11.60 14.64
CA ALA A 206 16.55 13.04 14.87
C ALA A 206 15.83 13.40 16.18
N CYS A 207 14.81 12.62 16.57
CA CYS A 207 13.96 12.95 17.72
C CYS A 207 14.22 12.13 18.98
N LYS A 208 14.74 10.91 18.87
CA LYS A 208 14.85 9.97 20.02
C LYS A 208 16.30 9.67 20.38
N TYR A 209 17.23 9.77 19.44
CA TYR A 209 18.66 9.51 19.68
C TYR A 209 19.46 10.80 19.89
N THR A 210 19.39 11.76 18.95
CA THR A 210 20.18 13.00 19.04
C THR A 210 19.44 14.14 19.75
N GLY A 211 18.10 14.13 19.75
CA GLY A 211 17.28 15.21 20.29
C GLY A 211 17.39 16.54 19.51
N LEU A 212 17.97 16.53 18.30
CA LEU A 212 18.24 17.73 17.51
C LEU A 212 16.99 18.41 16.94
N LEU A 213 15.89 17.65 16.77
CA LEU A 213 14.60 18.16 16.33
C LEU A 213 13.49 17.64 17.24
N THR A 214 12.47 18.45 17.49
CA THR A 214 11.26 17.96 18.15
C THR A 214 10.52 16.96 17.27
N SER A 215 9.71 16.09 17.88
CA SER A 215 8.84 15.12 17.19
C SER A 215 7.99 15.75 16.07
N GLN A 216 7.57 17.00 16.25
CA GLN A 216 6.77 17.73 15.26
C GLN A 216 7.60 18.13 14.03
N GLU A 217 8.84 18.57 14.24
CA GLU A 217 9.69 19.11 13.18
C GLU A 217 10.30 18.00 12.32
N ALA A 218 10.77 16.89 12.90
CA ALA A 218 11.20 15.76 12.10
C ALA A 218 10.03 15.05 11.40
N ALA A 219 8.83 15.07 11.98
CA ALA A 219 7.63 14.61 11.30
C ALA A 219 7.32 15.47 10.06
N ALA A 220 7.45 16.80 10.16
CA ALA A 220 7.39 17.69 8.99
C ALA A 220 8.44 17.31 7.95
N VAL A 221 9.72 17.21 8.34
CA VAL A 221 10.83 16.88 7.41
C VAL A 221 10.56 15.55 6.67
N VAL A 222 10.15 14.49 7.37
CA VAL A 222 9.86 13.19 6.74
C VAL A 222 8.66 13.25 5.79
N ILE A 223 7.59 13.97 6.15
CA ILE A 223 6.44 14.19 5.27
C ILE A 223 6.88 15.00 4.03
N THR A 224 7.63 16.10 4.21
CA THR A 224 8.09 16.96 3.11
C THR A 224 9.03 16.23 2.16
N VAL A 225 10.04 15.52 2.66
CA VAL A 225 11.00 14.78 1.81
C VAL A 225 10.29 13.71 0.97
N LEU A 226 9.36 12.96 1.55
CA LEU A 226 8.59 11.95 0.80
C LEU A 226 7.63 12.60 -0.21
N LEU A 227 6.93 13.67 0.15
CA LEU A 227 6.06 14.41 -0.78
C LEU A 227 6.84 15.03 -1.95
N VAL A 228 7.96 15.68 -1.69
CA VAL A 228 8.83 16.29 -2.70
C VAL A 228 9.38 15.21 -3.64
N HIS A 229 9.87 14.08 -3.12
CA HIS A 229 10.24 12.95 -3.98
C HIS A 229 9.05 12.45 -4.83
N SER A 230 7.83 12.38 -4.28
CA SER A 230 6.65 11.91 -5.01
C SER A 230 6.23 12.85 -6.15
N LEU A 231 6.30 14.17 -5.92
CA LEU A 231 6.16 15.22 -6.94
C LEU A 231 7.21 15.08 -8.03
N LEU A 232 8.49 15.10 -7.65
CA LEU A 232 9.61 15.05 -8.59
C LEU A 232 9.56 13.76 -9.44
N SER A 233 9.15 12.64 -8.85
CA SER A 233 9.03 11.36 -9.56
C SER A 233 7.81 11.27 -10.48
N ASP A 234 6.86 12.20 -10.38
CA ASP A 234 5.76 12.36 -11.36
C ASP A 234 6.16 13.30 -12.51
N LEU A 235 7.02 14.29 -12.23
CA LEU A 235 7.47 15.30 -13.20
C LEU A 235 8.67 14.86 -14.04
N PHE A 236 9.68 14.24 -13.41
CA PHE A 236 10.97 13.86 -14.01
C PHE A 236 11.13 12.34 -14.19
N GLY A 237 10.13 11.56 -13.78
CA GLY A 237 10.17 10.09 -13.78
C GLY A 237 10.88 9.48 -12.57
N PRO A 238 10.75 8.15 -12.36
CA PRO A 238 11.19 7.49 -11.14
C PRO A 238 12.72 7.29 -11.03
N ASP A 239 13.42 7.16 -12.17
CA ASP A 239 14.84 6.78 -12.20
C ASP A 239 15.77 7.96 -11.86
N PHE A 240 15.31 9.20 -11.98
CA PHE A 240 16.10 10.41 -11.77
C PHE A 240 16.10 10.90 -10.30
N THR A 241 15.16 10.41 -9.48
CA THR A 241 14.76 11.04 -8.20
C THR A 241 14.98 10.15 -6.98
N ASP A 242 15.59 8.98 -7.14
CA ASP A 242 15.87 8.05 -6.04
C ASP A 242 17.07 8.48 -5.18
N PHE A 243 16.79 9.36 -4.21
CA PHE A 243 17.74 9.77 -3.17
C PHE A 243 18.20 8.63 -2.24
N THR A 244 17.54 7.47 -2.25
CA THR A 244 17.85 6.32 -1.39
C THR A 244 18.94 5.43 -1.99
N TYR A 245 19.07 5.43 -3.32
CA TYR A 245 20.05 4.64 -4.05
C TYR A 245 21.53 4.90 -3.68
N PRO A 246 22.01 6.16 -3.52
CA PRO A 246 23.37 6.40 -3.02
C PRO A 246 23.58 5.91 -1.59
N VAL A 247 22.58 6.06 -0.71
CA VAL A 247 22.66 5.59 0.68
C VAL A 247 22.70 4.05 0.72
N ALA A 248 21.92 3.38 -0.13
CA ALA A 248 21.98 1.93 -0.28
C ALA A 248 23.33 1.45 -0.82
N LYS A 249 23.93 2.14 -1.80
CA LYS A 249 25.30 1.83 -2.27
C LYS A 249 26.31 1.89 -1.13
N VAL A 250 26.26 2.94 -0.30
CA VAL A 250 27.15 3.07 0.87
C VAL A 250 26.87 1.97 1.91
N ALA A 251 25.61 1.66 2.20
CA ALA A 251 25.26 0.60 3.15
C ALA A 251 25.73 -0.79 2.67
N HIS A 252 25.59 -1.11 1.38
CA HIS A 252 26.10 -2.35 0.78
C HIS A 252 27.64 -2.39 0.76
N ALA A 253 28.32 -1.28 0.46
CA ALA A 253 29.77 -1.20 0.51
C ALA A 253 30.33 -1.37 1.93
N LEU A 254 29.68 -0.80 2.95
CA LEU A 254 30.09 -0.91 4.36
C LEU A 254 29.76 -2.27 4.98
N SER A 255 28.64 -2.89 4.60
CA SER A 255 28.23 -4.22 5.11
C SER A 255 28.85 -5.39 4.36
N LEU A 256 29.56 -5.13 3.25
CA LEU A 256 30.08 -6.11 2.29
C LEU A 256 29.01 -7.03 1.67
N VAL A 257 27.73 -6.74 1.87
CA VAL A 257 26.61 -7.48 1.27
C VAL A 257 26.49 -7.08 -0.20
N PRO A 258 26.54 -8.03 -1.17
CA PRO A 258 26.39 -7.70 -2.59
C PRO A 258 25.09 -6.92 -2.86
N MET A 259 25.16 -5.86 -3.68
CA MET A 259 23.94 -5.23 -4.18
C MET A 259 23.19 -6.22 -5.09
N PRO A 260 21.86 -6.37 -4.96
CA PRO A 260 21.10 -7.18 -5.89
C PRO A 260 21.14 -6.55 -7.29
N THR A 261 21.82 -7.23 -8.22
CA THR A 261 21.89 -6.79 -9.62
C THR A 261 20.48 -6.80 -10.21
N ALA A 262 20.01 -5.64 -10.69
CA ALA A 262 18.70 -5.52 -11.32
C ALA A 262 18.63 -6.47 -12.53
N THR A 263 17.80 -7.52 -12.42
CA THR A 263 17.67 -8.55 -13.45
C THR A 263 17.15 -7.91 -14.74
N ALA A 264 17.83 -8.18 -15.86
CA ALA A 264 17.61 -7.47 -17.11
C ALA A 264 16.16 -7.59 -17.58
N THR A 265 15.56 -6.45 -17.94
CA THR A 265 14.19 -6.35 -18.46
C THR A 265 13.99 -7.32 -19.63
N PRO A 266 12.89 -8.10 -19.71
CA PRO A 266 12.74 -9.22 -20.66
C PRO A 266 12.78 -8.84 -22.17
N LYS A 267 12.90 -7.55 -22.52
CA LYS A 267 13.31 -7.11 -23.86
C LYS A 267 14.71 -7.61 -24.26
N ALA A 268 15.64 -7.78 -23.32
CA ALA A 268 16.99 -8.27 -23.62
C ALA A 268 16.98 -9.76 -24.04
N ALA A 269 16.20 -10.59 -23.36
CA ALA A 269 16.13 -12.04 -23.60
C ALA A 269 15.71 -12.38 -25.05
N LYS A 270 14.75 -11.64 -25.63
CA LYS A 270 14.34 -11.84 -27.04
C LYS A 270 15.44 -11.53 -28.06
N LYS A 271 16.43 -10.69 -27.72
CA LYS A 271 17.57 -10.37 -28.61
C LYS A 271 18.73 -11.37 -28.46
N ALA A 272 18.88 -11.99 -27.29
CA ALA A 272 19.82 -13.10 -27.10
C ALA A 272 19.33 -14.39 -27.77
N ALA A 273 18.04 -14.73 -27.62
CA ALA A 273 17.45 -15.95 -28.19
C ALA A 273 17.38 -15.98 -29.73
N SER A 274 17.72 -14.88 -30.40
CA SER A 274 17.74 -14.76 -31.87
C SER A 274 19.17 -14.80 -32.47
N GLN A 275 20.21 -15.07 -31.66
CA GLN A 275 21.60 -15.21 -32.12
C GLN A 275 22.20 -16.62 -31.95
N GLN A 276 21.38 -17.64 -31.67
CA GLN A 276 21.81 -19.04 -31.61
C GLN A 276 21.00 -19.93 -32.57
N GLN A 277 21.29 -19.80 -33.87
CA GLN A 277 21.06 -20.88 -34.84
C GLN A 277 22.39 -21.61 -35.09
N PRO A 278 22.48 -22.93 -34.89
CA PRO A 278 23.70 -23.69 -35.18
C PRO A 278 23.90 -23.93 -36.69
N ASN A 279 25.14 -24.20 -37.09
CA ASN A 279 25.54 -24.29 -38.48
C ASN A 279 25.02 -25.53 -39.23
N LYS A 280 24.87 -25.33 -40.55
CA LYS A 280 24.56 -26.31 -41.59
C LYS A 280 25.75 -27.25 -41.90
N PRO A 281 25.51 -28.55 -42.11
CA PRO A 281 26.27 -29.38 -43.05
C PRO A 281 25.42 -29.76 -44.30
N THR A 282 25.99 -30.51 -45.25
CA THR A 282 25.60 -30.43 -46.67
C THR A 282 25.42 -31.81 -47.35
N LYS A 283 24.31 -31.94 -48.12
CA LYS A 283 24.01 -32.91 -49.21
C LYS A 283 24.11 -34.43 -48.94
N SER A 284 22.99 -35.13 -49.15
CA SER A 284 22.87 -36.16 -50.21
C SER A 284 21.39 -36.36 -50.61
N GLN A 285 21.17 -36.87 -51.84
CA GLN A 285 19.90 -37.20 -52.53
C GLN A 285 20.19 -38.42 -53.45
N PRO A 286 19.22 -39.06 -54.14
CA PRO A 286 17.81 -38.74 -54.41
C PRO A 286 16.86 -39.61 -53.52
N GLU A 287 15.60 -40.01 -53.75
CA GLU A 287 14.60 -40.04 -54.87
C GLU A 287 13.21 -39.50 -54.40
N SER A 288 12.05 -39.45 -55.11
CA SER A 288 11.48 -40.14 -56.31
C SER A 288 10.94 -41.58 -56.00
N ILE A 289 9.78 -42.11 -56.47
CA ILE A 289 8.66 -41.67 -57.35
C ILE A 289 7.29 -42.11 -56.70
N THR A 290 6.16 -41.50 -57.10
CA THR A 290 4.74 -41.98 -57.01
C THR A 290 4.11 -42.17 -55.61
N ALA A 291 2.78 -42.21 -55.37
CA ALA A 291 1.53 -41.66 -55.95
C ALA A 291 0.36 -42.64 -55.65
N ASN A 292 -0.89 -42.14 -55.59
CA ASN A 292 -2.11 -42.84 -55.15
C ASN A 292 -2.12 -43.28 -53.65
N GLY A 293 -3.26 -43.34 -52.97
CA GLY A 293 -4.60 -42.91 -53.36
C GLY A 293 -5.72 -43.46 -52.44
N THR A 294 -6.96 -43.06 -52.74
CA THR A 294 -8.23 -43.62 -52.20
C THR A 294 -8.67 -43.17 -50.79
N GLN A 295 -9.90 -42.68 -50.71
CA GLN A 295 -10.63 -42.38 -49.47
C GLN A 295 -11.37 -43.64 -48.98
N LYS A 296 -11.63 -43.75 -47.67
CA LYS A 296 -12.91 -44.30 -47.21
C LYS A 296 -13.29 -43.81 -45.81
N ALA A 297 -14.54 -43.38 -45.67
CA ALA A 297 -15.16 -43.08 -44.37
C ALA A 297 -16.14 -44.19 -44.01
N VAL A 298 -16.17 -44.56 -42.72
CA VAL A 298 -17.25 -45.33 -42.07
C VAL A 298 -17.43 -44.75 -40.67
N GLN A 299 -18.68 -44.58 -40.22
CA GLN A 299 -19.05 -44.05 -38.91
C GLN A 299 -19.53 -45.17 -37.96
N PRO A 300 -19.72 -44.93 -36.65
CA PRO A 300 -19.84 -45.99 -35.64
C PRO A 300 -21.25 -46.62 -35.62
N PRO A 301 -21.47 -47.65 -34.78
CA PRO A 301 -22.08 -47.35 -33.47
C PRO A 301 -21.64 -48.30 -32.32
N GLN A 302 -21.79 -47.89 -31.06
CA GLN A 302 -22.90 -48.33 -30.18
C GLN A 302 -22.72 -47.89 -28.72
N GLN A 303 -23.84 -47.80 -28.01
CA GLN A 303 -23.89 -47.61 -26.56
C GLN A 303 -23.81 -48.97 -25.85
N ASN A 304 -23.34 -48.98 -24.61
CA ASN A 304 -24.07 -49.68 -23.55
C ASN A 304 -23.70 -49.11 -22.18
N GLY A 305 -24.67 -49.09 -21.27
CA GLY A 305 -24.47 -48.74 -19.87
C GLY A 305 -25.13 -49.76 -18.98
N SER A 306 -24.59 -49.97 -17.79
CA SER A 306 -25.21 -50.78 -16.75
C SER A 306 -24.92 -50.17 -15.39
N ALA A 307 -25.99 -49.88 -14.65
CA ALA A 307 -25.89 -49.52 -13.25
C ALA A 307 -25.98 -50.79 -12.40
N SER A 308 -25.27 -50.81 -11.27
CA SER A 308 -25.68 -51.59 -10.11
C SER A 308 -25.18 -50.89 -8.84
N ALA A 309 -25.97 -50.97 -7.77
CA ALA A 309 -25.69 -50.32 -6.50
C ALA A 309 -25.61 -51.37 -5.40
N LEU A 310 -24.81 -51.12 -4.36
CA LEU A 310 -25.00 -51.68 -3.01
C LEU A 310 -24.17 -50.90 -1.97
N GLN A 311 -24.88 -50.18 -1.10
CA GLN A 311 -24.47 -49.81 0.27
C GLN A 311 -24.77 -51.01 1.23
N PRO A 312 -24.58 -51.00 2.58
CA PRO A 312 -24.40 -49.86 3.50
C PRO A 312 -23.47 -50.08 4.73
N LYS A 313 -23.58 -49.14 5.70
CA LYS A 313 -23.09 -49.10 7.12
C LYS A 313 -21.73 -48.39 7.36
N ALA A 314 -21.55 -47.66 8.47
CA ALA A 314 -22.48 -47.06 9.45
C ALA A 314 -21.76 -46.02 10.35
N GLY A 315 -22.52 -45.17 11.07
CA GLY A 315 -22.02 -44.12 11.98
C GLY A 315 -22.06 -42.73 11.30
N ALA A 316 -22.80 -41.69 11.72
CA ALA A 316 -23.24 -41.20 13.04
C ALA A 316 -22.08 -40.65 13.91
N SER A 317 -22.16 -39.46 14.52
CA SER A 317 -23.23 -38.45 14.61
C SER A 317 -22.65 -37.03 14.45
N GLY A 318 -23.38 -36.04 13.90
CA GLY A 318 -24.21 -35.09 14.66
C GLY A 318 -23.45 -33.76 14.91
N ALA A 319 -24.06 -32.62 15.22
CA ALA A 319 -25.42 -32.13 15.04
C ALA A 319 -25.37 -30.57 14.99
N ALA A 320 -26.39 -29.88 14.45
CA ALA A 320 -26.32 -28.44 14.15
C ALA A 320 -27.22 -27.55 15.03
N ALA A 321 -26.79 -26.30 15.19
CA ALA A 321 -27.60 -25.08 15.33
C ALA A 321 -28.52 -24.84 16.57
N ALA A 322 -27.97 -24.02 17.49
CA ALA A 322 -28.48 -22.68 17.86
C ALA A 322 -29.68 -22.50 18.84
N ARG A 323 -29.75 -21.24 19.36
CA ARG A 323 -30.79 -20.60 20.21
C ARG A 323 -30.79 -21.03 21.70
N ASN A 324 -31.12 -20.18 22.68
CA ASN A 324 -31.37 -18.72 22.70
C ASN A 324 -31.29 -18.15 24.15
N ALA A 325 -31.12 -16.82 24.27
CA ALA A 325 -31.58 -15.98 25.41
C ALA A 325 -30.96 -16.22 26.83
N ALA A 326 -30.94 -15.27 27.78
CA ALA A 326 -31.04 -13.79 27.75
C ALA A 326 -30.54 -13.20 29.10
N SER A 327 -30.68 -11.88 29.29
CA SER A 327 -30.33 -11.08 30.48
C SER A 327 -28.84 -10.70 30.63
N GLY A 328 -28.46 -9.46 30.96
CA GLY A 328 -29.28 -8.24 30.99
C GLY A 328 -28.80 -7.18 32.00
N LYS A 329 -28.40 -5.98 31.51
CA LYS A 329 -28.52 -4.71 32.26
C LYS A 329 -28.30 -3.49 31.36
N ASN A 330 -29.18 -2.51 31.47
CA ASN A 330 -28.96 -1.17 30.94
C ASN A 330 -28.05 -0.38 31.91
N VAL A 331 -27.05 0.32 31.38
CA VAL A 331 -26.48 1.51 32.02
C VAL A 331 -26.34 2.58 30.95
N ALA A 332 -27.15 3.62 31.03
CA ALA A 332 -26.98 4.80 30.21
C ALA A 332 -25.87 5.67 30.82
N VAL A 333 -24.93 6.15 29.99
CA VAL A 333 -24.01 7.22 30.38
C VAL A 333 -24.46 8.50 29.66
N LYS A 334 -24.75 9.52 30.46
CA LYS A 334 -25.39 10.77 30.06
C LYS A 334 -24.33 11.77 29.62
N ALA A 335 -24.60 12.49 28.52
CA ALA A 335 -23.76 13.61 28.11
C ALA A 335 -24.11 14.83 28.97
N ASP A 336 -23.27 15.13 29.97
CA ASP A 336 -23.41 16.32 30.81
C ASP A 336 -22.34 17.37 30.46
N SER A 337 -22.79 18.44 29.78
CA SER A 337 -21.98 19.60 29.45
C SER A 337 -21.99 20.63 30.60
N SER A 338 -20.86 20.82 31.28
CA SER A 338 -20.74 21.74 32.43
C SER A 338 -19.83 22.94 32.13
N SER A 339 -20.38 23.95 31.44
CA SER A 339 -19.73 25.26 31.32
C SER A 339 -19.74 26.03 32.65
N ALA A 340 -18.61 26.09 33.36
CA ALA A 340 -18.47 26.96 34.53
C ALA A 340 -17.04 27.53 34.68
N LYS A 341 -16.96 28.86 34.50
CA LYS A 341 -16.00 29.83 35.07
C LYS A 341 -14.82 29.28 35.87
N ASN A 342 -13.62 29.75 35.53
CA ASN A 342 -12.87 30.53 36.52
C ASN A 342 -12.14 31.72 35.88
N GLY A 343 -12.03 32.83 36.60
CA GLY A 343 -11.46 34.07 36.08
C GLY A 343 -11.09 35.04 37.19
N LYS A 344 -9.78 35.20 37.41
CA LYS A 344 -9.09 36.18 38.26
C LYS A 344 -7.58 35.99 38.04
N LYS A 345 -6.71 37.00 38.16
CA LYS A 345 -6.91 38.44 38.40
C LYS A 345 -5.76 39.17 37.68
N GLN A 346 -6.04 40.21 36.89
CA GLN A 346 -5.00 41.17 36.49
C GLN A 346 -4.84 42.23 37.58
N GLU A 347 -3.61 42.45 38.04
CA GLU A 347 -3.32 43.49 39.04
C GLU A 347 -1.85 43.93 38.92
N ASN A 348 -1.60 44.93 38.07
CA ASN A 348 -0.52 45.90 38.26
C ASN A 348 -0.58 47.01 37.18
N LYS A 349 -0.89 48.24 37.59
CA LYS A 349 -0.50 49.45 36.83
C LYS A 349 -0.20 50.60 37.81
N LYS A 350 0.95 51.23 37.60
CA LYS A 350 1.50 52.33 38.40
C LYS A 350 0.66 53.61 38.31
N THR A 351 0.67 54.40 39.38
CA THR A 351 0.91 55.87 39.49
C THR A 351 1.14 56.10 41.00
N LYS A 352 2.31 56.51 41.51
CA LYS A 352 3.10 57.76 41.33
C LYS A 352 2.48 58.96 42.04
#